data_AF-A0A9E4A8I3-F1
#
_entry.id   AF-A0A9E4A8I3-F1
#
_cell.length_a   1.000
_cell.length_b   1.000
_cell.length_c   1.000
_cell.angle_alpha   90.00
_cell.angle_beta   90.00
_cell.angle_gamma   90.00
#
_symmetry.space_group_name_H-M   'P 1'
#
loop_
_entity.id
_entity.type
_entity.pdbx_description
1 polymer ?
#
loop_
_entity_poly.entity_id
_entity_poly.type
_entity_poly.pdbx_seq_one_letter_code
_entity_poly.pdbx_strand_id
1 'polypeptide(L)'
;MSPIGAIGRSAVLPGWGQFYAHKRLLGATSFVGTSGLLIGALITHQSFLNVYNNEYVPVALINDKSPEALFQYNRANQRFKLRQFFLFAAAGVWAYSLIDSYVGANLYNAEAKANQLIEDMKQIGELDVQLEVTPTQLQLGIVKFF
;
A
#
# COMPACT_ATOMS: atom_id res chain seq x y z
N MET A 1 -1.61 -5.23 15.48
CA MET A 1 -2.26 -4.98 14.18
C MET A 1 -2.31 -6.29 13.37
N SER A 2 -3.42 -6.66 12.72
CA SER A 2 -3.41 -7.85 11.84
C SER A 2 -2.76 -7.51 10.49
N PRO A 3 -1.66 -8.19 10.08
CA PRO A 3 -1.00 -7.93 8.79
C PRO A 3 -1.89 -8.21 7.59
N ILE A 4 -2.68 -9.29 7.63
CA ILE A 4 -3.67 -9.63 6.61
C ILE A 4 -4.77 -8.55 6.55
N GLY A 5 -5.19 -8.05 7.71
CA GLY A 5 -6.14 -6.93 7.77
C GLY A 5 -5.56 -5.62 7.23
N ALA A 6 -4.24 -5.39 7.31
CA ALA A 6 -3.59 -4.23 6.71
C ALA A 6 -3.55 -4.32 5.17
N ILE A 7 -3.26 -5.52 4.63
CA ILE A 7 -3.37 -5.79 3.19
C ILE A 7 -4.81 -5.55 2.72
N GLY A 8 -5.79 -6.13 3.41
CA GLY A 8 -7.20 -6.03 3.00
C GLY A 8 -7.68 -4.58 2.88
N ARG A 9 -7.22 -3.69 3.76
CA ARG A 9 -7.53 -2.25 3.68
C ARG A 9 -6.85 -1.58 2.49
N SER A 10 -5.56 -1.87 2.26
CA SER A 10 -4.82 -1.31 1.12
C SER A 10 -5.28 -1.85 -0.24
N ALA A 11 -5.92 -3.01 -0.26
CA ALA A 11 -6.56 -3.57 -1.46
C ALA A 11 -7.79 -2.75 -1.87
N VAL A 12 -8.54 -2.22 -0.90
CA VAL A 12 -9.72 -1.36 -1.16
C VAL A 12 -9.29 0.03 -1.57
N LEU A 13 -8.40 0.69 -0.81
CA LEU A 13 -7.79 1.95 -1.20
C LEU A 13 -6.26 1.88 -1.05
N PRO A 14 -5.48 2.18 -2.11
CA PRO A 14 -4.03 2.21 -2.04
C PRO A 14 -3.55 3.07 -0.86
N GLY A 15 -2.70 2.50 -0.01
CA GLY A 15 -2.13 3.19 1.15
C GLY A 15 -2.99 3.22 2.44
N TRP A 16 -4.24 2.72 2.45
CA TRP A 16 -5.09 2.73 3.67
C TRP A 16 -4.43 1.97 4.83
N GLY A 17 -3.90 0.77 4.58
CA GLY A 17 -3.27 -0.05 5.62
C GLY A 17 -2.08 0.63 6.31
N GLN A 18 -1.39 1.54 5.62
CA GLN A 18 -0.23 2.27 6.15
C GLN A 18 -0.62 3.40 7.12
N PHE A 19 -1.84 3.95 7.01
CA PHE A 19 -2.35 4.96 7.96
C PHE A 19 -2.48 4.42 9.38
N TYR A 20 -2.79 3.14 9.52
CA TYR A 20 -2.99 2.48 10.82
C TYR A 20 -1.67 1.99 11.45
N ALA A 21 -0.64 1.76 10.64
CA ALA A 21 0.70 1.38 11.11
C ALA A 21 1.61 2.60 11.40
N HIS A 22 1.04 3.77 11.69
CA HIS A 22 1.75 5.06 11.92
C HIS A 22 2.63 5.57 10.76
N LYS A 23 2.54 4.96 9.57
CA LYS A 23 3.24 5.37 8.34
C LYS A 23 2.33 6.21 7.41
N ARG A 24 1.75 7.28 7.95
CA ARG A 24 0.73 8.10 7.24
C ARG A 24 1.23 8.77 5.96
N LEU A 25 2.49 9.19 5.93
CA LEU A 25 3.10 9.81 4.75
C LEU A 25 3.21 8.82 3.58
N LEU A 26 3.63 7.59 3.84
CA LEU A 26 3.69 6.52 2.84
C LEU A 26 2.28 6.16 2.31
N GLY A 27 1.29 6.16 3.21
CA GLY A 27 -0.11 5.90 2.83
C GLY A 27 -0.64 6.99 1.90
N ALA A 28 -0.37 8.26 2.23
CA ALA A 28 -0.77 9.41 1.43
C ALA A 28 -0.06 9.43 0.06
N THR A 29 1.24 9.13 -0.01
CA THR A 29 1.96 9.10 -1.29
C THR A 29 1.48 7.97 -2.20
N SER A 30 1.19 6.79 -1.63
CA SER A 30 0.62 5.67 -2.39
C SER A 30 -0.76 6.01 -2.95
N PHE A 31 -1.63 6.61 -2.13
CA PHE A 31 -2.96 7.05 -2.56
C PHE A 31 -2.87 8.10 -3.67
N VAL A 32 -2.17 9.22 -3.41
CA VAL A 32 -2.02 10.33 -4.37
C VAL A 32 -1.33 9.84 -5.65
N GLY A 33 -0.31 9.00 -5.52
CA GLY A 33 0.42 8.41 -6.65
C GLY A 33 -0.49 7.55 -7.52
N THR A 34 -1.21 6.58 -6.94
CA THR A 34 -2.13 5.74 -7.70
C THR A 34 -3.26 6.57 -8.33
N SER A 35 -3.87 7.50 -7.59
CA SER A 35 -4.93 8.37 -8.12
C SER A 35 -4.44 9.26 -9.26
N GLY A 36 -3.27 9.87 -9.13
CA GLY A 36 -2.68 10.70 -10.18
C GLY A 36 -2.39 9.91 -11.46
N LEU A 37 -1.88 8.69 -11.33
CA LEU A 37 -1.64 7.80 -12.47
C LEU A 37 -2.95 7.36 -13.14
N LEU A 38 -3.99 7.06 -12.38
CA LEU A 38 -5.32 6.74 -12.92
C LEU A 38 -5.96 7.94 -13.65
N ILE A 39 -5.82 9.15 -13.10
CA ILE A 39 -6.26 10.38 -13.79
C ILE A 39 -5.48 10.55 -15.10
N GLY A 40 -4.16 10.34 -15.09
CA GLY A 40 -3.34 10.33 -16.31
C GLY A 40 -3.81 9.30 -17.34
N ALA A 41 -4.16 8.10 -16.90
CA ALA A 41 -4.75 7.06 -17.76
C ALA A 41 -6.09 7.51 -18.36
N LEU A 42 -6.98 8.14 -17.59
CA LEU A 42 -8.26 8.66 -18.09
C LEU A 42 -8.06 9.74 -19.16
N ILE A 43 -7.22 10.74 -18.88
CA ILE A 43 -6.93 11.84 -19.82
C ILE A 43 -6.35 11.28 -21.13
N THR A 44 -5.38 10.37 -21.04
CA THR A 44 -4.75 9.77 -22.22
C THR A 44 -5.66 8.81 -22.97
N HIS A 45 -6.57 8.11 -22.27
CA HIS A 45 -7.62 7.31 -22.90
C HIS A 45 -8.56 8.18 -23.73
N GLN A 46 -8.99 9.32 -23.19
CA GLN A 46 -9.88 10.24 -23.88
C GLN A 46 -9.18 10.88 -25.10
N SER A 47 -7.90 11.24 -24.95
CA SER A 47 -7.07 11.70 -26.07
C SER A 47 -6.92 10.62 -27.16
N PHE A 48 -6.72 9.35 -26.76
CA PHE A 48 -6.67 8.22 -27.69
C PHE A 48 -7.99 8.08 -28.46
N LEU A 49 -9.13 8.07 -27.77
CA LEU A 49 -10.44 7.95 -28.41
C LEU A 49 -10.71 9.09 -29.39
N ASN A 50 -10.34 10.32 -29.02
CA ASN A 50 -10.50 11.47 -29.90
C ASN A 50 -9.74 11.29 -31.22
N VAL A 51 -8.46 10.93 -31.17
CA VAL A 51 -7.65 10.75 -32.38
C VAL A 51 -8.06 9.50 -33.15
N TYR A 52 -8.36 8.41 -32.44
CA TYR A 52 -8.76 7.17 -33.09
C TYR A 52 -10.09 7.33 -33.84
N ASN A 53 -11.12 7.85 -33.18
CA ASN A 53 -12.47 7.95 -33.75
C ASN A 53 -12.61 9.08 -34.76
N ASN A 54 -11.97 10.23 -34.51
CA ASN A 54 -12.19 11.42 -35.35
C ASN A 54 -11.13 11.60 -36.44
N GLU A 55 -9.94 11.02 -36.29
CA GLU A 55 -8.84 11.21 -37.26
C GLU A 55 -8.47 9.90 -37.97
N TYR A 56 -8.40 8.76 -37.27
CA TYR A 56 -8.02 7.49 -37.89
C TYR A 56 -9.20 6.79 -38.59
N VAL A 57 -10.31 6.56 -37.90
CA VAL A 57 -11.47 5.80 -38.43
C VAL A 57 -11.97 6.36 -39.77
N PRO A 58 -12.18 7.67 -39.97
CA PRO A 58 -12.71 8.18 -41.24
C PRO A 58 -11.78 7.87 -42.43
N VAL A 59 -10.47 7.97 -42.23
CA VAL A 59 -9.47 7.69 -43.28
C VAL A 59 -9.34 6.18 -43.51
N ALA A 60 -9.33 5.39 -42.44
CA ALA A 60 -9.21 3.94 -42.52
C ALA A 60 -10.42 3.27 -43.20
N LEU A 61 -11.62 3.84 -43.06
CA LEU A 61 -12.82 3.37 -43.75
C LEU A 61 -12.74 3.53 -45.28
N ILE A 62 -11.96 4.50 -45.76
CA ILE A 62 -11.75 4.72 -47.20
C ILE A 62 -10.62 3.81 -47.69
N ASN A 63 -9.46 3.86 -47.01
CA ASN A 63 -8.31 3.01 -47.31
C ASN A 63 -7.41 2.88 -46.07
N ASP A 64 -7.55 1.76 -45.37
CA ASP A 64 -6.81 1.40 -44.16
C ASP A 64 -5.30 1.24 -44.37
N LYS A 65 -4.86 1.01 -45.61
CA LYS A 65 -3.45 0.87 -46.00
C LYS A 65 -2.85 2.15 -46.58
N SER A 66 -3.61 3.24 -46.63
CA SER A 66 -3.07 4.52 -47.08
C SER A 66 -1.97 5.02 -46.12
N PRO A 67 -0.94 5.74 -46.62
CA PRO A 67 0.06 6.37 -45.76
C PRO A 67 -0.56 7.28 -44.68
N GLU A 68 -1.69 7.92 -45.00
CA GLU A 68 -2.44 8.76 -44.09
C GLU A 68 -3.09 7.94 -42.96
N ALA A 69 -3.78 6.83 -43.28
CA ALA A 69 -4.35 5.94 -42.26
C ALA A 69 -3.25 5.41 -41.31
N LEU A 70 -2.09 5.02 -41.85
CA LEU A 70 -0.95 4.57 -41.05
C LEU A 70 -0.41 5.69 -40.13
N PHE A 71 -0.32 6.93 -40.63
CA PHE A 71 0.10 8.08 -39.85
C PHE A 71 -0.85 8.36 -38.68
N GLN A 72 -2.17 8.38 -38.94
CA GLN A 72 -3.17 8.62 -37.91
C GLN A 72 -3.24 7.48 -36.89
N TYR A 73 -3.12 6.23 -37.36
CA TYR A 73 -3.00 5.06 -36.49
C TYR A 73 -1.79 5.19 -35.55
N ASN A 74 -0.62 5.57 -36.07
CA ASN A 74 0.57 5.74 -35.24
C ASN A 74 0.39 6.81 -34.17
N ARG A 75 -0.27 7.93 -34.49
CA ARG A 75 -0.63 8.98 -33.53
C ARG A 75 -1.61 8.51 -32.46
N ALA A 76 -2.60 7.70 -32.82
CA ALA A 76 -3.50 7.08 -31.85
C ALA A 76 -2.74 6.07 -30.97
N ASN A 77 -1.90 5.23 -31.58
CA ASN A 77 -1.13 4.18 -30.90
C ASN A 77 -0.13 4.76 -29.88
N GLN A 78 0.47 5.92 -30.13
CA GLN A 78 1.32 6.61 -29.15
C GLN A 78 0.53 6.95 -27.87
N ARG A 79 -0.70 7.47 -28.01
CA ARG A 79 -1.58 7.80 -26.87
C ARG A 79 -2.06 6.54 -26.17
N PHE A 80 -2.34 5.47 -26.92
CA PHE A 80 -2.65 4.16 -26.37
C PHE A 80 -1.50 3.63 -25.49
N LYS A 81 -0.26 3.69 -25.98
CA LYS A 81 0.93 3.26 -25.22
C LYS A 81 1.12 4.10 -23.95
N LEU A 82 0.89 5.41 -24.03
CA LEU A 82 0.97 6.30 -22.87
C LEU A 82 -0.11 5.99 -21.83
N ARG A 83 -1.35 5.73 -22.27
CA ARG A 83 -2.43 5.22 -21.38
C ARG A 83 -2.01 3.92 -20.69
N GLN A 84 -1.44 3.00 -21.46
CA GLN A 84 -1.00 1.71 -20.95
C GLN A 84 0.12 1.86 -19.91
N PHE A 85 1.06 2.77 -20.14
CA PHE A 85 2.09 3.15 -19.16
C PHE A 85 1.46 3.62 -17.85
N PHE A 86 0.51 4.57 -17.91
CA PHE A 86 -0.16 5.06 -16.70
C PHE A 86 -0.91 3.97 -15.95
N LEU A 87 -1.62 3.07 -16.65
CA LEU A 87 -2.33 1.95 -16.02
C LEU A 87 -1.37 0.97 -15.35
N PHE A 88 -0.29 0.57 -16.02
CA PHE A 88 0.69 -0.34 -15.43
C PHE A 88 1.46 0.30 -14.28
N ALA A 89 1.79 1.58 -14.38
CA ALA A 89 2.39 2.32 -13.28
C ALA A 89 1.44 2.38 -12.08
N ALA A 90 0.14 2.68 -12.30
CA ALA A 90 -0.86 2.72 -11.23
C ALA A 90 -0.98 1.36 -10.54
N ALA A 91 -1.03 0.28 -11.32
CA ALA A 91 -1.05 -1.08 -10.80
C ALA A 91 0.22 -1.42 -9.99
N GLY A 92 1.39 -0.97 -10.46
CA GLY A 92 2.66 -1.13 -9.75
C GLY A 92 2.68 -0.42 -8.40
N VAL A 93 2.29 0.86 -8.35
CA VAL A 93 2.19 1.62 -7.10
C VAL A 93 1.16 1.00 -6.15
N TRP A 94 0.01 0.57 -6.68
CA TRP A 94 -1.01 -0.11 -5.89
C TRP A 94 -0.49 -1.42 -5.28
N ALA A 95 0.14 -2.30 -6.08
CA ALA A 95 0.74 -3.54 -5.59
C ALA A 95 1.85 -3.29 -4.56
N TYR A 96 2.71 -2.29 -4.80
CA TYR A 96 3.73 -1.88 -3.84
C TYR A 96 3.11 -1.46 -2.51
N SER A 97 2.00 -0.71 -2.53
CA SER A 97 1.31 -0.28 -1.31
C SER A 97 0.79 -1.46 -0.48
N LEU A 98 0.37 -2.56 -1.11
CA LEU A 98 -0.05 -3.79 -0.42
C LEU A 98 1.12 -4.42 0.33
N ILE A 99 2.27 -4.54 -0.35
CA ILE A 99 3.49 -5.12 0.21
C ILE A 99 3.99 -4.27 1.38
N ASP A 100 4.09 -2.95 1.20
CA ASP A 100 4.55 -2.05 2.26
C ASP A 100 3.60 -2.05 3.46
N SER A 101 2.28 -2.17 3.23
CA SER A 101 1.30 -2.31 4.32
C SER A 101 1.50 -3.59 5.14
N TYR A 102 1.79 -4.70 4.47
CA TYR A 102 2.08 -5.98 5.13
C TYR A 102 3.37 -5.92 5.94
N VAL A 103 4.46 -5.45 5.33
CA VAL A 103 5.76 -5.30 5.98
C VAL A 103 5.66 -4.33 7.16
N GLY A 104 5.00 -3.18 6.98
CA GLY A 104 4.77 -2.20 8.03
C GLY A 104 3.97 -2.76 9.21
N ALA A 105 2.92 -3.55 8.96
CA ALA A 105 2.14 -4.18 10.03
C ALA A 105 2.96 -5.21 10.81
N ASN A 106 3.80 -6.00 10.14
CA ASN A 106 4.70 -6.96 10.79
C ASN A 106 5.75 -6.27 11.66
N LEU A 107 6.40 -5.23 11.13
CA LEU A 107 7.38 -4.44 11.89
C LEU A 107 6.76 -3.79 13.12
N TYR A 108 5.58 -3.20 12.98
CA TYR A 108 4.86 -2.60 14.11
C TYR A 108 4.55 -3.62 15.22
N ASN A 109 4.12 -4.83 14.84
CA ASN A 109 3.85 -5.89 15.83
C ASN A 109 5.13 -6.36 16.52
N ALA A 110 6.25 -6.45 15.80
CA ALA A 110 7.54 -6.84 16.36
C ALA A 110 8.04 -5.79 17.36
N GLU A 111 7.96 -4.51 17.00
CA GLU A 111 8.33 -3.39 17.88
C GLU A 111 7.45 -3.33 19.13
N ALA A 112 6.12 -3.48 18.97
CA ALA A 112 5.21 -3.52 20.12
C ALA A 112 5.55 -4.68 21.08
N LYS A 113 5.86 -5.86 20.56
CA LYS A 113 6.24 -7.02 21.37
C LYS A 113 7.60 -6.80 22.07
N ALA A 114 8.57 -6.19 21.39
CA ALA A 114 9.86 -5.87 21.99
C ALA A 114 9.73 -4.85 23.13
N ASN A 115 8.91 -3.81 22.96
CA ASN A 115 8.67 -2.82 24.01
C ASN A 115 7.97 -3.44 25.23
N GLN A 116 6.98 -4.31 25.02
CA GLN A 116 6.35 -5.07 26.10
C GLN A 116 7.36 -5.93 26.88
N LEU A 117 8.23 -6.65 26.18
CA LEU A 117 9.29 -7.44 26.82
C LEU A 117 10.24 -6.58 27.67
N ILE A 118 10.60 -5.39 27.20
CA ILE A 118 11.45 -4.45 27.96
C ILE A 118 10.74 -3.97 29.22
N GLU A 119 9.45 -3.64 29.14
CA GLU A 119 8.64 -3.25 30.30
C GLU A 119 8.50 -4.39 31.31
N ASP A 120 8.22 -5.62 30.85
CA ASP A 120 8.11 -6.80 31.71
C ASP A 120 9.44 -7.09 32.44
N MET A 121 10.57 -7.03 31.73
CA MET A 121 11.90 -7.20 32.34
C MET A 121 12.19 -6.13 33.39
N LYS A 122 11.76 -4.88 33.15
CA LYS A 122 11.93 -3.79 34.12
C LYS A 122 11.11 -4.03 35.38
N GLN A 123 9.85 -4.48 35.24
CA GLN A 123 9.00 -4.82 36.37
C GLN A 123 9.57 -5.99 37.19
N ILE A 124 10.07 -7.03 36.53
CA ILE A 124 10.72 -8.17 37.20
C ILE A 124 11.94 -7.69 37.99
N GLY A 125 12.77 -6.83 37.41
CA GLY A 125 13.92 -6.24 38.11
C GLY A 125 13.50 -5.41 39.33
N GLU A 126 12.44 -4.61 39.23
CA GLU A 126 11.90 -3.83 40.35
C GLU A 126 11.33 -4.73 41.47
N LEU A 127 10.68 -5.85 41.12
CA LEU A 127 10.18 -6.86 42.05
C LEU A 127 11.32 -7.58 42.79
N ASP A 128 12.36 -7.99 42.09
CA ASP A 128 13.53 -8.66 42.67
C ASP A 128 14.25 -7.77 43.70
N VAL A 129 14.45 -6.50 43.35
CA VAL A 129 15.03 -5.49 44.26
C VAL A 129 14.16 -5.30 45.51
N GLN A 130 12.82 -5.29 45.39
CA GLN A 130 11.94 -5.19 46.56
C GLN A 130 12.01 -6.43 47.47
N LEU A 131 12.12 -7.62 46.90
CA LEU A 131 12.26 -8.87 47.66
C LEU A 131 13.59 -8.93 48.42
N GLU A 132 14.68 -8.45 47.83
CA GLU A 132 16.01 -8.42 48.47
C GLU A 132 16.09 -7.41 49.63
N VAL A 133 15.41 -6.26 49.49
CA VAL A 133 15.40 -5.19 50.52
C VAL A 133 14.42 -5.49 51.67
N THR A 134 13.44 -6.36 51.47
CA THR A 134 12.49 -6.75 52.52
C THR A 134 13.12 -7.82 53.44
N PRO A 135 13.33 -7.56 54.74
CA PRO A 135 13.88 -8.56 55.65
C PRO A 135 12.94 -9.77 55.69
N THR A 136 13.50 -10.95 55.43
CA THR A 136 12.80 -12.21 55.20
C THR A 136 11.79 -12.53 56.30
N GLN A 137 10.51 -12.26 56.06
CA GLN A 137 9.39 -12.93 56.73
C GLN A 137 8.60 -13.73 55.68
N LEU A 138 9.22 -14.79 55.16
CA LEU A 138 8.55 -15.77 54.32
C LEU A 138 7.58 -16.61 55.18
N GLN A 139 6.34 -16.15 55.35
CA GLN A 139 5.23 -17.05 55.66
C GLN A 139 4.71 -17.65 54.36
N LEU A 140 5.21 -18.85 54.04
CA LEU A 140 4.66 -19.72 53.00
C LEU A 140 3.26 -20.22 53.42
N GLY A 141 2.24 -19.41 53.15
CA GLY A 141 0.84 -19.83 53.19
C GLY A 141 0.47 -20.51 51.88
N ILE A 142 0.46 -21.84 51.85
CA ILE A 142 -0.10 -22.62 50.74
C ILE A 142 -1.59 -22.30 50.63
N VAL A 143 -1.99 -21.50 49.64
CA VAL A 143 -3.40 -21.33 49.28
C VAL A 143 -3.77 -22.43 48.29
N LYS A 144 -4.54 -23.41 48.75
CA LYS A 144 -5.20 -24.42 47.89
C LYS A 144 -6.28 -23.75 47.05
N PHE A 145 -6.23 -23.94 45.74
CA PHE A 145 -7.36 -23.69 44.85
C PHE A 145 -8.22 -24.97 44.77
N PHE A 146 -9.52 -24.83 45.08
CA PHE A 146 -10.58 -25.75 44.65
C PHE A 146 -11.18 -25.22 43.36
#